data_AF-V5X801-F1
#
_entry.id   AF-V5X801-F1
#
_cell.length_a   1.000
_cell.length_b   1.000
_cell.length_c   1.000
_cell.angle_alpha   90.00
_cell.angle_beta   90.00
_cell.angle_gamma   90.00
#
_symmetry.space_group_name_H-M   'P 1'
#
loop_
_entity.id
_entity.type
_entity.pdbx_description
1 polymer ?
#
loop_
_entity_poly.entity_id
_entity_poly.type
_entity_poly.pdbx_seq_one_letter_code
_entity_poly.pdbx_strand_id
1 'polypeptide(L)'
;MRRTAAALMAAGAATAMLVGCSPSVTGGDTACKDFTGADEKTQNEAVTKMLKDEKGSDPQQVEISGTRLAVQTWCQTLGTPDSKIKEAPHL
;
A
#
# COMPACT_ATOMS: atom_id res chain seq x y z
N MET A 1 -13.33 42.05 23.71
CA MET A 1 -11.97 42.19 24.27
C MET A 1 -11.73 41.04 25.25
N ARG A 2 -10.94 40.04 24.85
CA ARG A 2 -10.17 39.11 25.70
C ARG A 2 -9.20 38.35 24.78
N ARG A 3 -7.99 38.15 25.30
CA ARG A 3 -6.72 38.07 24.59
C ARG A 3 -6.33 36.62 24.28
N THR A 4 -5.74 36.42 23.09
CA THR A 4 -4.55 35.59 22.77
C THR A 4 -4.35 34.23 23.46
N ALA A 5 -4.18 33.17 22.67
CA ALA A 5 -2.99 32.30 22.75
C ALA A 5 -2.90 31.41 21.51
N ALA A 6 -1.70 31.32 20.97
CA ALA A 6 -1.32 30.61 19.76
C ALA A 6 -1.56 29.09 19.86
N ALA A 7 -2.08 28.50 18.79
CA ALA A 7 -1.88 27.10 18.49
C ALA A 7 -0.97 27.01 17.26
N LEU A 8 0.30 26.69 17.53
CA LEU A 8 1.26 26.19 16.56
C LEU A 8 0.69 24.92 15.93
N MET A 9 0.01 25.03 14.79
CA MET A 9 -0.25 23.87 13.95
C MET A 9 0.95 23.75 13.02
N ALA A 10 1.83 22.83 13.40
CA ALA A 10 2.95 22.38 12.58
C ALA A 10 2.45 22.07 11.17
N ALA A 11 3.20 22.57 10.19
CA ALA A 11 3.04 22.23 8.78
C ALA A 11 3.26 20.72 8.60
N GLY A 12 2.20 19.94 8.70
CA GLY A 12 2.10 18.62 8.10
C GLY A 12 1.79 18.83 6.62
N ALA A 13 2.82 18.85 5.78
CA ALA A 13 2.66 18.73 4.34
C ALA A 13 2.14 17.32 4.02
N ALA A 14 0.83 17.10 4.16
CA ALA A 14 0.13 15.98 3.55
C ALA A 14 -0.25 16.39 2.11
N THR A 15 0.76 16.59 1.28
CA THR A 15 0.57 16.77 -0.17
C THR A 15 0.66 15.41 -0.86
N ALA A 16 -0.38 15.12 -1.65
CA ALA A 16 -0.61 13.90 -2.43
C ALA A 16 -0.99 12.68 -1.55
N MET A 17 -2.09 11.99 -1.80
CA MET A 17 -2.41 11.43 -3.10
C MET A 17 -3.91 11.49 -3.40
N LEU A 18 -4.20 11.93 -4.61
CA LEU A 18 -5.41 11.60 -5.34
C LEU A 18 -5.43 10.07 -5.55
N VAL A 19 -5.75 9.29 -4.52
CA VAL A 19 -6.13 7.89 -4.69
C VAL A 19 -7.54 7.89 -5.23
N GLY A 20 -7.63 7.97 -6.56
CA GLY A 20 -8.85 7.65 -7.29
C GLY A 20 -9.38 6.31 -6.77
N CYS A 21 -10.70 6.26 -6.63
CA CYS A 21 -11.49 5.17 -6.07
C CYS A 21 -11.34 3.86 -6.88
N SER A 22 -10.16 3.25 -6.82
CA SER A 22 -9.90 1.88 -7.22
C SER A 22 -10.20 0.99 -6.00
N PRO A 23 -10.80 -0.19 -6.19
CA PRO A 23 -11.28 -1.02 -5.09
C PRO A 23 -10.19 -1.20 -4.02
N SER A 24 -10.45 -0.67 -2.83
CA SER A 24 -9.78 -0.95 -1.56
C SER A 24 -8.26 -1.24 -1.63
N VAL A 25 -7.47 -0.37 -2.28
CA VAL A 25 -6.00 -0.44 -2.20
C VAL A 25 -5.58 0.01 -0.81
N THR A 26 -5.57 -0.93 0.12
CA THR A 26 -5.21 -0.74 1.53
C THR A 26 -3.75 -1.06 1.81
N GLY A 27 -2.93 -1.21 0.76
CA GLY A 27 -1.52 -1.58 0.88
C GLY A 27 -1.39 -3.03 1.33
N GLY A 28 -0.63 -3.27 2.40
CA GLY A 28 -0.43 -4.61 2.96
C GLY A 28 -1.71 -5.35 3.35
N ASP A 29 -2.78 -4.62 3.65
CA ASP A 29 -4.09 -5.18 4.05
C ASP A 29 -5.02 -5.53 2.87
N THR A 30 -4.56 -5.36 1.63
CA THR A 30 -5.33 -5.78 0.46
C THR A 30 -5.50 -7.30 0.50
N ALA A 31 -6.73 -7.78 0.27
CA ALA A 31 -7.00 -9.21 0.26
C ALA A 31 -6.49 -9.83 -1.05
N CYS A 32 -6.03 -11.08 -1.01
CA CYS A 32 -5.54 -11.79 -2.19
C CYS A 32 -6.54 -11.80 -3.34
N LYS A 33 -7.84 -11.99 -3.08
CA LYS A 33 -8.89 -11.95 -4.12
C LYS A 33 -8.95 -10.61 -4.84
N ASP A 34 -8.75 -9.52 -4.10
CA ASP A 34 -8.82 -8.16 -4.62
C ASP A 34 -7.52 -7.82 -5.36
N PHE A 35 -6.38 -8.29 -4.84
CA PHE A 35 -5.07 -8.13 -5.48
C PHE A 35 -4.97 -8.88 -6.82
N THR A 36 -5.29 -10.17 -6.85
CA THR A 36 -5.18 -10.99 -8.07
C THR A 36 -6.23 -10.63 -9.12
N GLY A 37 -7.37 -10.06 -8.69
CA GLY A 37 -8.43 -9.59 -9.59
C GLY A 37 -8.18 -8.18 -10.16
N ALA A 38 -7.22 -7.44 -9.62
CA ALA A 38 -6.89 -6.09 -10.07
C ALA A 38 -5.92 -6.09 -11.26
N ASP A 39 -5.89 -4.98 -12.02
CA ASP A 39 -4.88 -4.78 -13.05
C ASP A 39 -3.48 -4.51 -12.46
N GLU A 40 -2.44 -4.64 -13.30
CA GLU A 40 -1.04 -4.53 -12.86
C GLU A 40 -0.74 -3.19 -12.17
N LYS A 41 -1.35 -2.09 -12.62
CA LYS A 41 -1.11 -0.77 -12.02
C LYS A 41 -1.63 -0.74 -10.59
N THR A 42 -2.85 -1.22 -10.36
CA THR A 42 -3.43 -1.31 -9.01
C THR A 42 -2.66 -2.28 -8.11
N GLN A 43 -2.17 -3.41 -8.66
CA GLN A 43 -1.28 -4.32 -7.92
C GLN A 43 0.02 -3.61 -7.49
N ASN A 44 0.64 -2.84 -8.39
CA ASN A 44 1.82 -2.05 -8.07
C ASN A 44 1.56 -1.01 -7.00
N GLU A 45 0.42 -0.33 -7.03
CA GLU A 45 0.05 0.66 -6.01
C GLU A 45 -0.09 0.00 -4.62
N ALA A 46 -0.72 -1.18 -4.54
CA ALA A 46 -0.84 -1.94 -3.30
C ALA A 46 0.52 -2.37 -2.75
N VAL A 47 1.39 -2.92 -3.61
CA VAL A 47 2.74 -3.36 -3.24
C VAL A 47 3.63 -2.18 -2.86
N THR A 48 3.56 -1.07 -3.61
CA THR A 48 4.32 0.15 -3.31
C THR A 48 3.95 0.67 -1.93
N LYS A 49 2.65 0.75 -1.64
CA LYS A 49 2.16 1.17 -0.33
C LYS A 49 2.60 0.20 0.78
N MET A 50 2.49 -1.11 0.56
CA MET A 50 2.94 -2.14 1.50
C MET A 50 4.42 -1.98 1.84
N LEU A 51 5.28 -1.96 0.83
CA LEU A 51 6.74 -1.84 1.01
C LEU A 51 7.11 -0.50 1.65
N LYS A 52 6.41 0.59 1.33
CA LYS A 52 6.64 1.90 1.96
C LYS A 52 6.23 1.92 3.43
N ASP A 53 5.08 1.34 3.76
CA ASP A 53 4.58 1.25 5.14
C ASP A 53 5.53 0.37 5.99
N GLU A 54 6.17 -0.65 5.40
CA GLU A 54 7.16 -1.52 6.07
C GLU A 54 8.56 -0.89 6.18
N LYS A 55 9.08 -0.33 5.09
CA LYS A 55 10.47 0.18 4.99
C LYS A 55 10.61 1.65 5.41
N GLY A 56 9.52 2.39 5.51
CA GLY A 56 9.51 3.83 5.81
C GLY A 56 10.08 4.72 4.70
N SER A 57 10.34 4.17 3.51
CA SER A 57 10.92 4.87 2.36
C SER A 57 10.31 4.34 1.05
N ASP A 58 10.43 5.11 -0.02
CA ASP A 58 9.87 4.70 -1.32
C ASP A 58 10.68 3.52 -1.92
N PRO A 59 10.01 2.40 -2.26
CA PRO A 59 10.69 1.23 -2.82
C PRO A 59 11.13 1.47 -4.27
N GLN A 60 12.17 0.76 -4.70
CA GLN A 60 12.61 0.80 -6.09
C GLN A 60 11.69 -0.02 -6.98
N GLN A 61 11.63 0.34 -8.28
CA GLN A 61 10.76 -0.33 -9.25
C GLN A 61 11.01 -1.84 -9.36
N VAL A 62 12.26 -2.27 -9.18
CA VAL A 62 12.63 -3.69 -9.18
C VAL A 62 12.07 -4.43 -7.95
N GLU A 63 12.07 -3.80 -6.78
CA GLU A 63 11.50 -4.35 -5.54
C GLU A 63 9.99 -4.47 -5.65
N ILE A 64 9.32 -3.45 -6.22
CA ILE A 64 7.88 -3.47 -6.47
C ILE A 64 7.53 -4.63 -7.40
N SER A 65 8.23 -4.77 -8.52
CA SER A 65 7.94 -5.79 -9.52
C SER A 65 8.19 -7.21 -8.98
N GLY A 66 9.31 -7.41 -8.27
CA GLY A 66 9.64 -8.70 -7.65
C GLY A 66 8.64 -9.08 -6.56
N THR A 67 8.31 -8.14 -5.67
CA THR A 67 7.33 -8.35 -4.61
C THR A 67 5.93 -8.60 -5.16
N ARG A 68 5.50 -7.87 -6.20
CA ARG A 68 4.22 -8.11 -6.87
C ARG A 68 4.11 -9.55 -7.36
N LEU A 69 5.13 -10.04 -8.04
CA LEU A 69 5.14 -11.41 -8.56
C LEU A 69 5.14 -12.44 -7.42
N ALA A 70 5.91 -12.20 -6.35
CA ALA A 70 5.93 -13.07 -5.18
C ALA A 70 4.57 -13.13 -4.48
N VAL A 71 3.95 -11.96 -4.22
CA VAL A 71 2.60 -11.84 -3.64
C VAL A 71 1.56 -12.54 -4.54
N GLN A 72 1.61 -12.30 -5.85
CA GLN A 72 0.67 -12.92 -6.80
C GLN A 72 0.78 -14.45 -6.75
N THR A 73 2.00 -14.97 -6.82
CA THR A 73 2.27 -16.41 -6.77
C THR A 73 1.80 -16.99 -5.43
N TRP A 74 2.09 -16.30 -4.33
CA TRP A 74 1.67 -16.71 -3.00
C TRP A 74 0.14 -16.76 -2.87
N CYS A 75 -0.56 -15.70 -3.29
CA CYS A 75 -2.02 -15.63 -3.27
C CYS A 75 -2.68 -16.74 -4.11
N GLN A 76 -2.02 -17.21 -5.17
CA GLN A 76 -2.52 -18.28 -6.04
C GLN A 76 -2.22 -19.69 -5.53
N THR A 77 -1.25 -19.87 -4.62
CA THR A 77 -0.72 -21.19 -4.26
C THR A 77 -0.83 -21.52 -2.78
N LEU A 78 -0.57 -20.56 -1.90
CA LEU A 78 -0.48 -20.74 -0.44
C LEU A 78 -1.49 -19.87 0.32
N GLY A 79 -1.82 -18.70 -0.23
CA GLY A 79 -2.79 -17.78 0.34
C GLY A 79 -4.23 -18.27 0.15
N THR A 80 -5.11 -17.73 0.97
CA THR A 80 -6.57 -17.84 0.79
C THR A 80 -7.12 -16.55 0.16
N PRO A 81 -8.35 -16.54 -0.40
CA PRO A 81 -8.95 -15.33 -0.95
C PRO A 81 -8.93 -14.12 0.01
N ASP A 82 -9.07 -14.37 1.31
CA ASP A 82 -9.14 -13.34 2.36
C ASP A 82 -7.78 -13.00 2.99
N SER A 83 -6.74 -13.81 2.70
CA SER A 83 -5.38 -13.56 3.15
C SER A 83 -4.89 -12.19 2.71
N LYS A 84 -4.09 -11.55 3.57
CA LYS A 84 -3.57 -10.21 3.32
C LYS A 84 -2.26 -10.28 2.58
N ILE A 85 -2.03 -9.38 1.62
CA ILE A 85 -0.79 -9.43 0.83
C ILE A 85 0.48 -9.23 1.65
N LYS A 86 0.42 -8.55 2.81
CA LYS A 86 1.54 -8.43 3.76
C LYS A 86 1.97 -9.76 4.40
N GLU A 87 1.12 -10.79 4.34
CA GLU A 87 1.44 -12.13 4.83
C GLU A 87 2.29 -12.92 3.82
N ALA A 88 2.35 -12.46 2.56
CA ALA A 88 3.18 -13.08 1.55
C ALA A 88 4.68 -12.82 1.82
N PRO A 89 5.57 -13.77 1.47
CA PRO A 89 7.00 -13.53 1.47
C PRO A 89 7.33 -12.38 0.50
N HIS A 90 7.97 -11.34 1.02
CA HIS A 90 8.41 -10.18 0.25
C HIS A 90 9.96 -10.15 0.18
N LEU A 91 10.48 -9.49 -0.85
CA LEU A 91 11.92 -9.40 -1.18
C LEU A 91 12.59 -8.15 -0.59
#